data_AF-A0A9X1DCS0-F1
#
_entry.id   AF-A0A9X1DCS0-F1
#
_cell.length_a   1.000
_cell.length_b   1.000
_cell.length_c   1.000
_cell.angle_alpha   90.00
_cell.angle_beta   90.00
_cell.angle_gamma   90.00
#
_symmetry.space_group_name_H-M   'P 1'
#
loop_
_entity.id
_entity.type
_entity.pdbx_description
1 polymer ?
#
loop_
_entity_poly.entity_id
_entity_poly.type
_entity_poly.pdbx_seq_one_letter_code
_entity_poly.pdbx_strand_id
1 'polypeptide(L)'
;MLAIGIDPVFSDLSAFPTLTPEIVRAYLDDQIGRIGALGYAVDSCLVDMGATAAEQVEAALRARSYDCIVIGAGLREPPELLLLFETVINLVHSLAPQSRIAFNTTPADTAEAAQRAMG
;
A
#
# COMPACT_ATOMS: atom_id res chain seq x y z
N MET A 1 2.23 -7.02 8.59
CA MET A 1 1.63 -5.80 8.02
C MET A 1 1.15 -6.05 6.61
N LEU A 2 0.23 -5.22 6.13
CA LEU A 2 -0.24 -5.22 4.74
C LEU A 2 0.17 -3.90 4.08
N ALA A 3 0.78 -3.94 2.91
CA ALA A 3 1.03 -2.75 2.09
C ALA A 3 0.02 -2.73 0.93
N ILE A 4 -0.84 -1.70 0.89
CA ILE A 4 -1.83 -1.49 -0.16
C ILE A 4 -1.34 -0.38 -1.10
N GLY A 5 -1.32 -0.62 -2.40
CA GLY A 5 -0.93 0.37 -3.39
C GLY A 5 -1.53 0.11 -4.76
N ILE A 6 -1.36 1.05 -5.68
CA ILE A 6 -1.70 0.83 -7.09
C ILE A 6 -0.63 -0.05 -7.73
N ASP A 7 -1.03 -1.03 -8.53
CA ASP A 7 -0.08 -1.77 -9.36
C ASP A 7 0.61 -0.78 -10.32
N PRO A 8 1.95 -0.72 -10.32
CA PRO A 8 2.68 0.23 -11.16
C PRO A 8 2.32 0.18 -12.64
N VAL A 9 1.80 -0.94 -13.16
CA VAL A 9 1.33 -1.05 -14.55
C VAL A 9 0.15 -0.12 -14.88
N PHE A 10 -0.66 0.25 -13.88
CA PHE A 10 -1.80 1.16 -14.03
C PHE A 10 -1.49 2.60 -13.60
N SER A 11 -0.29 2.87 -13.09
CA SER A 11 0.08 4.18 -12.57
C SER A 11 0.52 5.12 -13.70
N ASP A 12 0.04 6.37 -13.69
CA ASP A 12 0.63 7.44 -14.49
C ASP A 12 1.90 7.96 -13.80
N LEU A 13 3.06 7.58 -14.35
CA LEU A 13 4.37 7.99 -13.84
C LEU A 13 4.95 9.19 -14.61
N SER A 14 4.17 9.85 -15.48
CA SER A 14 4.65 10.96 -16.32
C SER A 14 5.22 12.15 -15.52
N ALA A 15 4.71 12.36 -14.31
CA ALA A 15 5.21 13.38 -13.38
C ALA A 15 6.60 13.03 -12.78
N PHE A 16 7.04 11.78 -12.91
CA PHE A 16 8.27 11.24 -12.33
C PHE A 16 9.11 10.57 -13.42
N PRO A 17 9.86 11.32 -14.25
CA PRO A 17 10.51 10.80 -15.44
C PRO A 17 11.61 9.76 -15.17
N THR A 18 12.05 9.62 -13.92
CA THR A 18 13.01 8.60 -13.49
C THR A 18 12.36 7.31 -13.00
N LEU A 19 11.02 7.27 -12.88
CA LEU A 19 10.28 6.09 -12.45
C LEU A 19 9.68 5.36 -13.66
N THR A 20 9.90 4.05 -13.70
CA THR A 20 9.16 3.11 -14.55
C THR A 20 8.41 2.11 -13.66
N PRO A 21 7.41 1.39 -14.19
CA PRO A 21 6.74 0.35 -13.43
C PRO A 21 7.70 -0.69 -12.82
N GLU A 22 8.76 -1.04 -13.54
CA GLU A 22 9.79 -1.98 -13.09
C GLU A 22 10.63 -1.40 -11.95
N ILE A 23 10.99 -0.11 -12.03
CA ILE A 23 11.74 0.57 -10.96
C ILE A 23 10.87 0.67 -9.70
N VAL A 24 9.59 1.01 -9.83
CA VAL A 24 8.67 1.05 -8.70
C VAL A 24 8.53 -0.33 -8.08
N ARG A 25 8.39 -1.39 -8.89
CA ARG A 25 8.34 -2.77 -8.40
C ARG A 25 9.60 -3.14 -7.62
N ALA A 26 10.77 -2.79 -8.15
CA ALA A 26 12.05 -3.05 -7.47
C ALA A 26 12.14 -2.34 -6.10
N TYR A 27 11.62 -1.10 -5.98
CA TYR A 27 11.53 -0.44 -4.68
C TYR A 27 10.59 -1.17 -3.72
N LEU A 28 9.41 -1.61 -4.19
CA LEU A 28 8.47 -2.35 -3.35
C LEU A 28 9.07 -3.66 -2.85
N ASP A 29 9.76 -4.40 -3.72
CA ASP A 29 10.43 -5.65 -3.36
C ASP A 29 11.58 -5.42 -2.35
N ASP A 30 12.36 -4.35 -2.54
CA ASP A 30 13.39 -3.95 -1.57
C ASP A 30 12.77 -3.60 -0.20
N GLN A 31 11.68 -2.83 -0.18
CA GLN A 31 11.01 -2.50 1.08
C GLN A 31 10.43 -3.74 1.77
N ILE A 32 9.89 -4.70 1.01
CA ILE A 32 9.43 -5.99 1.54
C ILE A 32 10.60 -6.71 2.23
N GLY A 33 11.77 -6.76 1.58
CA GLY A 33 12.99 -7.33 2.16
C GLY A 33 13.43 -6.62 3.44
N ARG A 34 13.44 -5.28 3.43
CA ARG A 34 13.79 -4.45 4.59
C ARG A 34 12.85 -4.68 5.78
N ILE A 35 11.55 -4.72 5.52
CA ILE A 35 10.52 -4.99 6.54
C ILE A 35 10.71 -6.39 7.14
N GLY A 36 10.99 -7.39 6.29
CA GLY A 36 11.33 -8.74 6.73
C GLY A 36 12.57 -8.79 7.62
N ALA A 37 13.63 -8.06 7.27
CA ALA A 37 14.85 -7.95 8.07
C ALA A 37 14.64 -7.27 9.44
N LEU A 38 13.60 -6.44 9.56
CA LEU A 38 13.18 -5.82 10.82
C LEU A 38 12.31 -6.77 11.69
N GLY A 39 12.04 -7.99 11.23
CA GLY A 39 11.28 -9.01 11.96
C GLY A 39 9.77 -8.95 11.72
N TYR A 40 9.30 -8.15 10.77
CA TYR A 40 7.89 -8.05 10.44
C TYR A 40 7.55 -8.92 9.22
N ALA A 41 6.45 -9.67 9.28
CA ALA A 41 5.87 -10.25 8.07
C ALA A 41 5.15 -9.16 7.27
N VAL A 42 5.28 -9.19 5.94
CA VAL A 42 4.64 -8.22 5.05
C VAL A 42 3.93 -8.96 3.92
N ASP A 43 2.67 -8.60 3.72
CA ASP A 43 1.89 -8.97 2.55
C ASP A 43 1.70 -7.70 1.68
N SER A 44 1.65 -7.87 0.36
CA SER A 44 1.45 -6.77 -0.59
C SER A 44 0.14 -6.97 -1.35
N CYS A 45 -0.68 -5.92 -1.40
CA CYS A 45 -1.93 -5.86 -2.14
C CYS A 45 -1.85 -4.72 -3.14
N LEU A 46 -1.48 -5.05 -4.38
CA LEU A 46 -1.39 -4.11 -5.48
C LEU A 46 -2.65 -4.22 -6.34
N VAL A 47 -3.35 -3.11 -6.51
CA VAL A 47 -4.68 -3.07 -7.12
C VAL A 47 -4.71 -2.24 -8.40
N ASP A 48 -5.77 -2.42 -9.18
CA ASP A 48 -6.07 -1.54 -10.31
C ASP A 48 -6.60 -0.16 -9.86
N MET A 49 -6.97 0.68 -10.83
CA MET A 49 -7.48 2.04 -10.58
C MET A 49 -8.96 2.08 -10.13
N GLY A 50 -9.56 0.94 -9.74
CA GLY A 50 -10.87 0.90 -9.09
C GLY A 50 -11.87 -0.13 -9.61
N ALA A 51 -11.59 -0.83 -10.71
CA ALA A 51 -12.53 -1.80 -11.28
C ALA A 51 -12.68 -3.04 -10.38
N THR A 52 -11.58 -3.49 -9.78
CA THR A 52 -11.56 -4.66 -8.89
C THR A 52 -10.86 -4.38 -7.55
N ALA A 53 -10.29 -3.18 -7.40
CA ALA A 53 -9.49 -2.80 -6.23
C ALA A 53 -10.18 -3.02 -4.88
N ALA A 54 -11.45 -2.64 -4.74
CA ALA A 54 -12.18 -2.79 -3.48
C ALA A 54 -12.31 -4.27 -3.06
N GLU A 55 -12.66 -5.15 -4.01
CA GLU A 55 -12.81 -6.59 -3.76
C GLU A 55 -11.47 -7.23 -3.38
N GLN A 56 -10.39 -6.82 -4.05
CA GLN A 56 -9.04 -7.30 -3.76
C GLN A 56 -8.58 -6.89 -2.35
N VAL A 57 -8.81 -5.62 -1.97
CA VAL A 57 -8.48 -5.12 -0.63
C VAL A 57 -9.31 -5.83 0.43
N GLU A 58 -10.61 -6.01 0.21
CA GLU A 58 -11.47 -6.76 1.12
C GLU A 58 -10.98 -8.20 1.30
N ALA A 59 -10.66 -8.89 0.20
CA ALA A 59 -10.14 -10.25 0.26
C ALA A 59 -8.83 -10.33 1.06
N ALA A 60 -7.90 -9.38 0.84
CA ALA A 60 -6.64 -9.32 1.57
C ALA A 60 -6.85 -9.07 3.09
N LEU A 61 -7.77 -8.17 3.46
CA LEU A 61 -8.10 -7.86 4.85
C LEU A 61 -8.81 -9.02 5.56
N ARG A 62 -9.60 -9.83 4.84
CA ARG A 62 -10.28 -11.00 5.40
C ARG A 62 -9.38 -12.22 5.53
N ALA A 63 -8.36 -12.34 4.66
CA ALA A 63 -7.46 -13.48 4.67
C ALA A 63 -6.61 -13.55 5.94
N ARG A 64 -6.25 -12.41 6.53
CA ARG A 64 -5.36 -12.34 7.69
C ARG A 64 -5.55 -11.06 8.49
N SER A 65 -5.31 -11.14 9.80
CA SER A 65 -5.17 -9.96 10.65
C SER A 65 -3.78 -9.35 10.52
N TYR A 66 -3.70 -8.03 10.47
CA TYR A 66 -2.44 -7.28 10.40
C TYR A 66 -2.34 -6.28 11.55
N ASP A 67 -1.15 -6.06 12.11
CA ASP A 67 -0.93 -5.03 13.14
C ASP A 67 -0.83 -3.61 12.55
N CYS A 68 -0.45 -3.52 11.28
CA CYS A 68 -0.31 -2.27 10.54
C CYS A 68 -0.68 -2.46 9.07
N ILE A 69 -1.35 -1.46 8.51
CA ILE A 69 -1.70 -1.34 7.10
C ILE A 69 -1.05 -0.05 6.58
N VAL A 70 -0.11 -0.18 5.66
CA VAL A 70 0.48 0.97 4.96
C VAL A 70 -0.29 1.21 3.67
N ILE A 71 -0.74 2.44 3.44
CA ILE A 71 -1.43 2.84 2.23
C ILE A 71 -0.50 3.73 1.39
N GLY A 72 -0.23 3.26 0.18
CA GLY A 72 0.73 3.81 -0.78
C GLY A 72 0.42 5.24 -1.21
N ALA A 73 1.45 6.07 -1.36
CA ALA A 73 1.35 7.42 -1.96
C ALA A 73 0.60 7.42 -3.31
N GLY A 74 0.90 6.46 -4.19
CA GLY A 74 0.24 6.34 -5.50
C GLY A 74 -1.28 6.08 -5.46
N LEU A 75 -1.82 5.65 -4.32
CA LEU A 75 -3.26 5.48 -4.13
C LEU A 75 -3.93 6.75 -3.55
N ARG A 76 -3.20 7.55 -2.75
CA ARG A 76 -3.77 8.71 -2.04
C ARG A 76 -3.52 10.07 -2.72
N GLU A 77 -2.45 10.19 -3.49
CA GLU A 77 -2.00 11.48 -4.04
C GLU A 77 -2.70 11.88 -5.33
N PRO A 78 -2.94 10.98 -6.30
CA PRO A 78 -3.69 11.33 -7.51
C PRO A 78 -5.14 11.73 -7.17
N PRO A 79 -5.58 12.96 -7.50
CA PRO A 79 -6.93 13.42 -7.16
C PRO A 79 -8.06 12.54 -7.71
N GLU A 80 -7.84 11.92 -8.86
CA GLU A 80 -8.77 11.00 -9.51
C GLU A 80 -9.03 9.71 -8.72
N LEU A 81 -8.12 9.34 -7.79
CA LEU A 81 -8.25 8.17 -6.95
C LEU A 81 -8.88 8.45 -5.59
N LEU A 82 -9.34 9.68 -5.32
CA LEU A 82 -9.92 10.08 -4.04
C LEU A 82 -11.02 9.12 -3.55
N LEU A 83 -11.96 8.74 -4.43
CA LEU A 83 -13.07 7.85 -4.07
C LEU A 83 -12.59 6.42 -3.75
N LEU A 84 -11.57 5.93 -4.47
CA LEU A 84 -10.99 4.63 -4.19
C LEU A 84 -10.22 4.67 -2.86
N PHE A 85 -9.47 5.73 -2.60
CA PHE A 85 -8.77 5.93 -1.33
C PHE A 85 -9.75 5.95 -0.15
N GLU A 86 -10.86 6.70 -0.26
CA GLU A 86 -11.93 6.71 0.75
C GLU A 86 -12.50 5.29 0.98
N THR A 87 -12.77 4.56 -0.10
CA THR A 87 -13.23 3.18 -0.04
C THR A 87 -12.26 2.28 0.71
N VAL A 88 -10.96 2.36 0.41
CA VAL A 88 -9.92 1.57 1.07
C VAL A 88 -9.84 1.91 2.56
N ILE A 89 -9.88 3.20 2.94
CA ILE A 89 -9.88 3.62 4.35
C ILE A 89 -11.08 3.03 5.10
N ASN A 90 -12.28 3.11 4.51
CA ASN A 90 -13.49 2.58 5.14
C ASN A 90 -13.48 1.06 5.26
N LEU A 91 -12.93 0.33 4.27
CA LEU A 91 -12.73 -1.11 4.35
C LEU A 91 -11.75 -1.48 5.47
N VAL A 92 -10.62 -0.78 5.56
CA VAL A 92 -9.64 -0.99 6.63
C VAL A 92 -10.27 -0.72 7.99
N HIS A 93 -10.98 0.39 8.15
CA HIS A 93 -11.69 0.74 9.39
C HIS A 93 -12.70 -0.34 9.81
N SER A 94 -13.42 -0.92 8.84
CA SER A 94 -14.49 -1.89 9.11
C SER A 94 -13.98 -3.31 9.35
N LEU A 95 -12.98 -3.74 8.58
CA LEU A 95 -12.50 -5.14 8.56
C LEU A 95 -11.26 -5.36 9.40
N ALA A 96 -10.48 -4.32 9.67
CA ALA A 96 -9.26 -4.39 10.45
C ALA A 96 -9.16 -3.23 11.48
N PRO A 97 -10.19 -3.04 12.34
CA PRO A 97 -10.26 -1.90 13.27
C PRO A 97 -9.10 -1.85 14.28
N GLN A 98 -8.45 -2.97 14.56
CA GLN A 98 -7.28 -3.07 15.43
C GLN A 98 -5.97 -2.63 14.77
N SER A 99 -5.93 -2.57 13.44
CA SER A 99 -4.71 -2.25 12.69
C SER A 99 -4.40 -0.76 12.77
N ARG A 100 -3.12 -0.43 12.92
CA ARG A 100 -2.66 0.94 12.71
C ARG A 100 -2.60 1.26 11.23
N ILE A 101 -3.05 2.45 10.84
CA ILE A 101 -2.93 2.95 9.47
C ILE A 101 -1.68 3.83 9.36
N ALA A 102 -0.88 3.59 8.34
CA ALA A 102 0.32 4.34 8.04
C ALA A 102 0.35 4.77 6.57
N PHE A 103 1.08 5.85 6.30
CA PHE A 103 1.27 6.38 4.95
C PHE A 103 2.77 6.55 4.70
N ASN A 104 3.23 6.06 3.56
CA ASN A 104 4.55 6.37 3.02
C ASN A 104 4.46 7.59 2.09
N THR A 105 5.59 8.25 1.86
CA THR A 105 5.67 9.37 0.91
C THR A 105 6.07 8.89 -0.48
N THR A 106 6.84 7.81 -0.58
CA THR A 106 7.34 7.21 -1.80
C THR A 106 7.35 5.68 -1.70
N PRO A 107 7.48 4.93 -2.80
CA PRO A 107 7.69 3.48 -2.72
C PRO A 107 8.92 3.06 -1.90
N ALA A 108 9.87 3.97 -1.66
CA ALA A 108 11.15 3.67 -1.00
C ALA A 108 11.16 3.88 0.53
N ASP A 109 10.09 4.42 1.13
CA ASP A 109 10.00 4.67 2.58
C ASP A 109 8.85 3.91 3.28
N THR A 110 8.39 2.81 2.69
CA THR A 110 7.34 1.95 3.27
C THR A 110 7.78 1.33 4.60
N ALA A 111 9.05 0.93 4.73
CA ALA A 111 9.58 0.37 5.97
C ALA A 111 9.55 1.39 7.13
N GLU A 112 9.94 2.63 6.84
CA GLU A 112 9.93 3.76 7.77
C GLU A 112 8.50 4.12 8.19
N ALA A 113 7.55 4.10 7.25
CA ALA A 113 6.14 4.31 7.55
C ALA A 113 5.58 3.23 8.49
N ALA A 114 5.93 1.96 8.25
CA ALA A 114 5.52 0.85 9.09
C ALA A 114 6.13 0.94 10.50
N GLN A 115 7.42 1.26 10.60
CA GLN A 115 8.10 1.45 11.88
C GLN A 115 7.48 2.60 12.70
N ARG A 116 7.17 3.73 12.06
CA ARG A 116 6.52 4.88 12.74
C ARG A 116 5.18 4.50 13.36
N ALA A 117 4.45 3.58 12.74
CA ALA A 117 3.16 3.13 13.27
C ALA A 117 3.32 2.06 14.35
N MET A 118 4.19 1.07 14.16
CA MET A 118 4.29 -0.09 15.05
C MET A 118 5.27 0.07 16.22
N GLY A 119 6.14 1.07 16.17
CA GLY A 119 7.09 1.42 17.24
C GLY A 119 6.49 2.19 18.40
#